data_AF-A0AAV1EIS4-F1
#
_entry.id   AF-A0AAV1EIS4-F1
#
_cell.length_a   1.000
_cell.length_b   1.000
_cell.length_c   1.000
_cell.angle_alpha   90.00
_cell.angle_beta   90.00
_cell.angle_gamma   90.00
#
_symmetry.space_group_name_H-M   'P 1'
#
loop_
_entity.id
_entity.type
_entity.pdbx_description
1 polymer ?
#
loop_
_entity_poly.entity_id
_entity_poly.type
_entity_poly.pdbx_seq_one_letter_code
_entity_poly.pdbx_strand_id
1 'polypeptide(L)'
;MENMSEETHGEMTDPQHVHLSFPSESSVEEMAQDRPDQDETEKTEIDNSIIQRLQDRPDQDETEKKEIDNSIIQRLQDRPDQDETEKTEIDKSIIQRLQDRPDQDETEKKEIDNRIIQRLQSGWIGTLHVVFLVLLLVLITVIVGLSINVKQLQKERSQLRQLLESTHMGLNHTMEVNQKVSQSLNFTVEENQKLRLSLNYTMEENLNLSQSLNNTMEENQKLSRRLNYTMEENLNLSQRLNHTKEENQKLRLSLNYTMEENLNLSLSLNSTKEENQKLRLSLNYTMEENLNLSLSLNSTKEENQKLSLSLSYSMEENQRLSRRLNHTMAEKSQLQVQIEEMKIILNSTMENRDSFRKDKIKYQQLLINERQTSTQLKAENQRQQSILMSEKLSFLWRFCDKGTLQCSRCLPGWAEHATRCFHLASQPMKWEDARRECFNEGADLAVVLNAADQAFLTNMTFQFTQQHPNVLFHSAWIGLQDMVQDNRFVWVNGIKSKSDLKFWMPGEPNNAAAQWDKDRAGQDCVVIVPPKTVGQKGWLNSWDDIVCRGQRHYICETKALILSGVKTEE
;
A
#
# COMPACT_ATOMS: atom_id res chain seq x y z
N MET A 1 -7.97 -44.71 23.23
CA MET A 1 -8.20 -45.15 24.62
C MET A 1 -7.97 -43.95 25.51
N GLU A 2 -8.93 -43.67 26.41
CA GLU A 2 -8.77 -42.95 27.69
C GLU A 2 -8.09 -41.55 27.75
N ASN A 3 -8.54 -40.60 28.57
CA ASN A 3 -9.88 -40.35 29.13
C ASN A 3 -9.89 -38.98 29.86
N MET A 4 -10.99 -38.21 29.78
CA MET A 4 -11.37 -37.15 30.76
C MET A 4 -10.33 -36.01 30.92
N SER A 5 -10.52 -34.90 31.66
CA SER A 5 -11.66 -34.12 32.22
C SER A 5 -11.16 -32.64 32.29
N GLU A 6 -11.89 -31.57 32.60
CA GLU A 6 -12.96 -31.36 33.59
C GLU A 6 -13.98 -30.29 33.16
N GLU A 7 -15.14 -30.32 33.81
CA GLU A 7 -16.15 -29.26 33.81
C GLU A 7 -15.93 -28.31 35.00
N THR A 8 -16.38 -27.06 34.88
CA THR A 8 -16.85 -26.29 36.05
C THR A 8 -18.18 -25.62 35.72
N HIS A 9 -19.20 -25.90 36.54
CA HIS A 9 -20.55 -25.33 36.45
C HIS A 9 -20.65 -23.92 37.07
N GLY A 10 -21.73 -23.20 36.72
CA GLY A 10 -22.26 -22.06 37.48
C GLY A 10 -21.97 -20.68 36.88
N GLU A 11 -22.86 -19.69 36.94
CA GLU A 11 -24.25 -19.70 37.46
C GLU A 11 -25.06 -18.53 36.85
N MET A 12 -26.39 -18.66 36.80
CA MET A 12 -27.44 -17.64 36.55
C MET A 12 -27.14 -16.38 35.69
N THR A 13 -27.94 -16.19 34.63
CA THR A 13 -29.05 -15.19 34.66
C THR A 13 -30.05 -15.40 33.51
N ASP A 14 -31.30 -14.98 33.73
CA ASP A 14 -32.46 -15.11 32.82
C ASP A 14 -32.65 -13.82 31.97
N PRO A 15 -33.69 -13.60 31.11
CA PRO A 15 -33.49 -12.96 29.82
C PRO A 15 -34.34 -11.66 29.67
N GLN A 16 -34.74 -11.33 28.43
CA GLN A 16 -35.69 -10.27 28.05
C GLN A 16 -35.14 -8.82 28.12
N HIS A 17 -35.60 -7.85 27.32
CA HIS A 17 -36.52 -7.88 26.17
C HIS A 17 -36.15 -6.77 25.15
N VAL A 18 -36.20 -7.11 23.85
CA VAL A 18 -36.82 -6.33 22.75
C VAL A 18 -36.81 -4.79 22.83
N HIS A 19 -36.15 -4.13 21.87
CA HIS A 19 -36.88 -3.52 20.75
C HIS A 19 -36.05 -3.26 19.49
N LEU A 20 -36.58 -3.73 18.34
CA LEU A 20 -36.25 -3.21 17.01
C LEU A 20 -37.17 -2.02 16.70
N SER A 21 -36.68 -1.06 15.92
CA SER A 21 -37.49 -0.26 14.98
C SER A 21 -36.59 0.33 13.89
N PHE A 22 -37.00 0.16 12.63
CA PHE A 22 -36.37 0.73 11.44
C PHE A 22 -36.77 2.21 11.25
N PRO A 23 -36.09 2.92 10.34
CA PRO A 23 -36.85 3.51 9.23
C PRO A 23 -36.46 2.95 7.85
N SER A 24 -37.25 3.29 6.84
CA SER A 24 -37.39 2.61 5.55
C SER A 24 -36.51 3.17 4.41
N GLU A 25 -36.61 2.49 3.26
CA GLU A 25 -35.83 2.68 2.03
C GLU A 25 -36.07 4.01 1.26
N SER A 26 -35.37 4.11 0.12
CA SER A 26 -35.33 5.20 -0.89
C SER A 26 -34.44 6.40 -0.50
N SER A 27 -33.72 7.04 -1.42
CA SER A 27 -33.78 6.99 -2.89
C SER A 27 -32.46 7.35 -3.59
N VAL A 28 -32.26 6.85 -4.81
CA VAL A 28 -31.63 7.52 -5.98
C VAL A 28 -30.21 8.12 -5.84
N GLU A 29 -29.27 7.46 -6.53
CA GLU A 29 -28.15 7.99 -7.36
C GLU A 29 -27.07 8.95 -6.81
N GLU A 30 -26.01 9.00 -7.62
CA GLU A 30 -24.85 9.91 -7.65
C GLU A 30 -23.75 9.73 -6.57
N MET A 31 -22.56 9.38 -7.06
CA MET A 31 -21.37 9.06 -6.27
C MET A 31 -20.43 10.28 -6.19
N ALA A 32 -20.06 10.71 -4.99
CA ALA A 32 -18.97 11.66 -4.80
C ALA A 32 -18.25 11.47 -3.45
N GLN A 33 -17.00 10.97 -3.49
CA GLN A 33 -15.93 11.43 -2.60
C GLN A 33 -14.54 10.96 -3.07
N ASP A 34 -13.51 11.67 -2.62
CA ASP A 34 -12.31 11.94 -3.41
C ASP A 34 -11.22 10.85 -3.46
N ARG A 35 -10.69 10.69 -4.68
CA ARG A 35 -9.30 11.02 -5.08
C ARG A 35 -8.23 11.12 -3.97
N PRO A 36 -7.03 10.61 -4.26
CA PRO A 36 -5.85 11.48 -4.21
C PRO A 36 -5.08 11.50 -5.54
N ASP A 37 -4.62 12.67 -5.96
CA ASP A 37 -3.19 12.95 -6.18
C ASP A 37 -2.94 14.38 -6.73
N GLN A 38 -1.65 14.73 -6.74
CA GLN A 38 -1.01 16.05 -6.84
C GLN A 38 -1.30 16.85 -8.13
N ASP A 39 -1.26 18.19 -8.05
CA ASP A 39 -0.11 18.97 -8.59
C ASP A 39 -0.04 20.42 -8.05
N GLU A 40 1.03 21.17 -8.41
CA GLU A 40 1.45 22.49 -7.89
C GLU A 40 0.54 23.72 -8.20
N THR A 41 0.62 24.78 -7.37
CA THR A 41 1.05 26.13 -7.83
C THR A 41 1.27 27.21 -6.74
N GLU A 42 2.50 27.76 -6.71
CA GLU A 42 2.93 29.15 -6.40
C GLU A 42 2.78 29.87 -5.02
N LYS A 43 3.77 30.77 -4.82
CA LYS A 43 3.83 31.99 -3.95
C LYS A 43 4.06 31.89 -2.42
N THR A 44 5.34 31.73 -2.09
CA THR A 44 6.15 32.70 -1.29
C THR A 44 5.55 33.42 -0.08
N GLU A 45 6.07 33.10 1.12
CA GLU A 45 6.63 34.14 2.01
C GLU A 45 7.81 33.60 2.85
N ILE A 46 8.47 34.49 3.59
CA ILE A 46 9.90 34.43 3.97
C ILE A 46 10.07 34.12 5.47
N ASP A 47 10.98 33.20 5.85
CA ASP A 47 12.16 33.58 6.66
C ASP A 47 13.29 32.51 6.68
N ASN A 48 14.47 32.89 7.21
CA ASN A 48 15.76 32.25 6.95
C ASN A 48 16.34 31.44 8.12
N SER A 49 17.00 30.33 7.79
CA SER A 49 18.05 29.73 8.63
C SER A 49 19.10 28.97 7.80
N ILE A 50 20.16 29.69 7.41
CA ILE A 50 21.58 29.40 7.71
C ILE A 50 22.05 27.92 7.62
N ILE A 51 23.14 27.58 6.92
CA ILE A 51 23.91 28.24 5.84
C ILE A 51 24.84 27.19 5.19
N GLN A 52 25.19 27.35 3.92
CA GLN A 52 26.53 26.99 3.45
C GLN A 52 27.00 27.90 2.31
N ARG A 53 28.27 27.78 1.91
CA ARG A 53 28.95 28.66 0.95
C ARG A 53 29.55 27.88 -0.23
N LEU A 54 29.66 28.55 -1.37
CA LEU A 54 30.77 28.38 -2.32
C LEU A 54 31.56 29.70 -2.39
N GLN A 55 32.65 29.75 -3.18
CA GLN A 55 33.56 30.90 -3.31
C GLN A 55 32.85 32.16 -3.90
N ASP A 56 33.34 33.41 -3.76
CA ASP A 56 34.71 33.90 -3.99
C ASP A 56 35.04 35.28 -3.34
N ARG A 57 36.19 35.88 -3.70
CA ARG A 57 36.74 37.22 -3.33
C ARG A 57 35.82 38.43 -3.73
N PRO A 58 36.00 39.70 -3.26
CA PRO A 58 37.28 40.34 -2.83
C PRO A 58 37.29 41.40 -1.68
N ASP A 59 38.53 41.73 -1.28
CA ASP A 59 39.15 43.02 -0.89
C ASP A 59 38.56 44.04 0.13
N GLN A 60 39.43 44.32 1.12
CA GLN A 60 39.83 45.61 1.73
C GLN A 60 39.12 46.26 2.96
N ASP A 61 40.00 46.89 3.75
CA ASP A 61 39.87 47.88 4.84
C ASP A 61 39.07 47.52 6.13
N GLU A 62 39.51 47.88 7.34
CA GLU A 62 40.75 48.55 7.77
C GLU A 62 41.13 48.20 9.23
N THR A 63 42.40 48.46 9.62
CA THR A 63 42.97 48.78 10.96
C THR A 63 42.49 48.08 12.27
N GLU A 64 43.31 47.83 13.31
CA GLU A 64 44.72 48.15 13.59
C GLU A 64 45.34 47.19 14.65
N LYS A 65 46.63 47.42 14.96
CA LYS A 65 47.43 46.97 16.11
C LYS A 65 47.96 45.51 16.08
N LYS A 66 49.27 45.28 15.93
CA LYS A 66 50.47 45.65 16.77
C LYS A 66 50.71 44.61 17.88
N GLU A 67 51.94 44.20 18.21
CA GLU A 67 53.27 44.67 17.79
C GLU A 67 54.34 43.57 18.01
N ILE A 68 55.60 43.82 17.59
CA ILE A 68 56.84 43.09 18.02
C ILE A 68 56.99 41.67 17.39
N ASP A 69 58.14 41.23 16.82
CA ASP A 69 59.48 41.81 16.81
C ASP A 69 60.28 41.67 15.47
N ASN A 70 61.38 42.41 15.45
CA ASN A 70 62.59 42.42 14.60
C ASN A 70 63.17 41.05 14.14
N SER A 71 64.05 40.94 13.13
CA SER A 71 64.51 41.89 12.08
C SER A 71 65.44 41.23 11.03
N ILE A 72 65.79 42.01 10.00
CA ILE A 72 67.09 42.05 9.29
C ILE A 72 67.55 40.86 8.40
N ILE A 73 67.98 41.28 7.22
CA ILE A 73 68.66 40.60 6.13
C ILE A 73 69.98 39.92 6.57
N GLN A 74 70.12 38.64 6.18
CA GLN A 74 71.33 37.92 5.73
C GLN A 74 72.73 38.49 6.09
N ARG A 75 73.55 37.70 6.82
CA ARG A 75 74.98 37.31 6.59
C ARG A 75 75.72 36.95 7.90
N LEU A 76 76.95 36.45 7.76
CA LEU A 76 77.90 35.98 8.79
C LEU A 76 77.48 34.61 9.40
N GLN A 77 78.26 33.52 9.40
CA GLN A 77 79.72 33.24 9.37
C GLN A 77 80.52 33.72 10.59
N ASP A 78 80.89 32.78 11.46
CA ASP A 78 82.28 32.39 11.80
C ASP A 78 82.23 31.02 12.55
N ARG A 79 83.07 30.01 12.25
CA ARG A 79 84.52 29.79 12.57
C ARG A 79 84.76 29.55 14.08
N PRO A 80 85.80 28.78 14.50
CA PRO A 80 87.06 28.39 13.80
C PRO A 80 86.94 27.05 13.02
N ASP A 81 87.94 26.52 12.30
CA ASP A 81 89.40 26.75 12.28
C ASP A 81 89.99 26.86 10.85
N GLN A 82 91.14 27.58 10.73
CA GLN A 82 92.25 27.43 9.74
C GLN A 82 91.94 27.43 8.20
N ASP A 83 92.70 28.08 7.32
CA ASP A 83 93.75 29.11 7.49
C ASP A 83 93.87 30.07 6.26
N GLU A 84 94.87 30.95 6.26
CA GLU A 84 95.16 32.16 5.43
C GLU A 84 94.84 32.28 3.91
N THR A 85 94.40 33.51 3.54
CA THR A 85 94.57 34.29 2.27
C THR A 85 93.95 33.79 0.95
N GLU A 86 93.04 34.55 0.29
CA GLU A 86 93.20 35.76 -0.58
C GLU A 86 93.88 35.49 -1.95
N LYS A 87 93.48 36.07 -3.11
CA LYS A 87 92.67 37.27 -3.40
C LYS A 87 92.17 37.31 -4.86
N THR A 88 90.86 37.42 -5.15
CA THR A 88 90.31 37.71 -6.50
C THR A 88 88.90 38.30 -6.48
N GLU A 89 88.66 39.45 -7.14
CA GLU A 89 87.35 39.83 -7.70
C GLU A 89 87.52 40.92 -8.78
N ILE A 90 86.86 40.79 -9.95
CA ILE A 90 86.83 41.77 -11.04
C ILE A 90 85.48 41.70 -11.77
N ASP A 91 84.73 42.82 -11.77
CA ASP A 91 83.76 43.28 -12.79
C ASP A 91 82.55 42.39 -13.20
N LYS A 92 81.43 42.92 -13.75
CA LYS A 92 81.06 44.29 -14.17
C LYS A 92 79.53 44.42 -14.18
N SER A 93 78.99 45.66 -14.13
CA SER A 93 78.13 46.23 -15.21
C SER A 93 77.16 47.36 -14.76
N ILE A 94 76.56 48.03 -15.76
CA ILE A 94 75.38 48.91 -15.74
C ILE A 94 75.63 50.42 -15.46
N ILE A 95 74.79 51.24 -16.10
CA ILE A 95 74.82 52.70 -16.33
C ILE A 95 73.57 53.32 -15.68
N GLN A 96 73.60 54.59 -15.20
CA GLN A 96 72.55 55.64 -15.40
C GLN A 96 72.87 56.99 -14.71
N ARG A 97 72.18 58.05 -15.18
CA ARG A 97 71.86 59.39 -14.58
C ARG A 97 72.64 60.61 -15.13
N LEU A 98 72.09 61.83 -15.16
CA LEU A 98 70.76 62.35 -15.60
C LEU A 98 70.75 63.90 -15.49
N GLN A 99 69.92 64.55 -16.33
CA GLN A 99 69.34 65.91 -16.21
C GLN A 99 70.22 67.18 -16.40
N ASP A 100 69.77 68.00 -17.37
CA ASP A 100 69.50 69.46 -17.38
C ASP A 100 70.51 70.44 -16.72
N ARG A 101 70.79 71.65 -17.25
CA ARG A 101 70.31 72.47 -18.40
C ARG A 101 71.42 73.55 -18.68
N PRO A 102 71.39 74.44 -19.70
CA PRO A 102 70.51 74.62 -20.87
C PRO A 102 71.34 74.88 -22.19
N ASP A 103 71.00 75.64 -23.26
CA ASP A 103 69.80 76.40 -23.68
C ASP A 103 69.57 76.38 -25.21
N GLN A 104 70.41 77.07 -26.02
CA GLN A 104 70.09 77.52 -27.40
C GLN A 104 71.27 77.56 -28.39
N ASP A 105 70.97 77.36 -29.69
CA ASP A 105 71.59 77.93 -30.93
C ASP A 105 73.12 77.73 -31.20
N GLU A 106 73.66 77.65 -32.43
CA GLU A 106 73.09 77.71 -33.81
C GLU A 106 73.96 76.93 -34.86
N THR A 107 73.37 76.67 -36.04
CA THR A 107 73.90 76.42 -37.43
C THR A 107 75.40 76.13 -37.81
N GLU A 108 75.62 75.02 -38.55
CA GLU A 108 76.41 74.81 -39.82
C GLU A 108 77.84 75.44 -40.19
N LYS A 109 78.93 74.60 -40.38
CA LYS A 109 79.71 74.33 -41.69
C LYS A 109 81.01 75.16 -42.28
N LYS A 110 82.36 74.96 -41.90
CA LYS A 110 83.76 74.90 -42.71
C LYS A 110 85.06 76.01 -42.89
N GLU A 111 86.40 75.96 -42.32
CA GLU A 111 88.02 76.26 -42.70
C GLU A 111 89.17 77.61 -42.64
N ILE A 112 90.60 77.71 -42.22
CA ILE A 112 91.88 78.81 -42.40
C ILE A 112 93.59 78.80 -41.89
N ASP A 113 94.63 79.86 -41.86
CA ASP A 113 96.32 80.02 -41.70
C ASP A 113 97.23 81.27 -40.90
N ASN A 114 98.60 81.85 -40.70
CA ASN A 114 100.13 82.21 -41.24
C ASN A 114 101.55 82.73 -40.33
N ARG A 115 102.89 83.26 -40.73
CA ARG A 115 104.35 83.59 -39.95
C ARG A 115 105.87 84.35 -40.45
N ILE A 116 107.00 84.98 -39.71
CA ILE A 116 108.48 85.76 -40.08
C ILE A 116 109.87 86.26 -39.08
N ILE A 117 111.27 86.74 -39.40
CA ILE A 117 112.52 87.64 -38.65
C ILE A 117 114.29 87.77 -38.89
N GLN A 118 115.30 88.83 -38.56
CA GLN A 118 116.99 89.00 -38.35
C GLN A 118 118.02 90.43 -38.30
N ARG A 119 119.44 90.92 -38.16
CA ARG A 119 121.10 90.82 -37.80
C ARG A 119 122.28 92.13 -38.01
N LEU A 120 123.70 92.60 -37.80
CA LEU A 120 125.24 92.74 -37.10
C LEU A 120 126.48 93.90 -37.58
N GLN A 121 127.88 94.43 -37.36
CA GLN A 121 129.41 94.60 -36.62
C GLN A 121 130.60 95.88 -36.95
N SER A 122 132.00 96.40 -36.76
CA SER A 122 133.62 96.35 -36.25
C SER A 122 134.86 97.64 -36.14
N GLY A 123 136.35 97.66 -36.02
CA GLY A 123 137.60 98.80 -35.77
C GLY A 123 139.36 98.67 -35.92
N TRP A 124 140.69 99.36 -35.72
CA TRP A 124 141.78 100.57 -35.26
C TRP A 124 143.50 100.65 -35.69
N ILE A 125 144.82 101.32 -35.45
CA ILE A 125 145.95 102.42 -34.80
C ILE A 125 147.62 102.64 -35.37
N GLY A 126 148.94 103.33 -35.16
CA GLY A 126 150.11 104.32 -34.44
C GLY A 126 151.78 104.58 -35.00
N THR A 127 153.11 105.22 -34.76
CA THR A 127 154.28 106.21 -34.01
C THR A 127 155.87 106.57 -34.66
N LEU A 128 157.22 107.20 -34.41
CA LEU A 128 158.38 108.10 -33.56
C LEU A 128 160.03 108.58 -34.08
N HIS A 129 161.10 109.45 -33.51
CA HIS A 129 162.67 109.91 -33.95
C HIS A 129 163.95 110.86 -33.16
N VAL A 130 165.40 111.11 -33.47
CA VAL A 130 166.65 112.07 -32.85
C VAL A 130 168.31 112.37 -33.36
N VAL A 131 169.36 113.36 -32.97
CA VAL A 131 171.00 113.65 -33.32
C VAL A 131 172.16 114.85 -32.74
N PHE A 132 173.65 114.97 -32.84
CA PHE A 132 174.82 116.14 -32.49
C PHE A 132 176.58 116.17 -32.67
N LEU A 133 177.59 117.27 -32.67
CA LEU A 133 179.27 117.42 -32.50
C LEU A 133 180.36 118.79 -32.65
N VAL A 134 181.80 118.96 -32.35
CA VAL A 134 182.95 120.19 -32.51
C VAL A 134 184.66 120.26 -32.17
N LEU A 135 185.73 121.19 -32.59
CA LEU A 135 187.31 121.54 -32.11
C LEU A 135 188.52 122.63 -32.76
N LEU A 136 189.81 123.12 -32.24
CA LEU A 136 191.07 124.07 -32.82
C LEU A 136 192.57 124.65 -32.11
N LEU A 137 193.87 125.00 -32.71
CA LEU A 137 195.07 126.12 -32.51
C LEU A 137 196.55 126.15 -33.30
N VAL A 138 196.79 126.63 -34.57
CA VAL A 138 198.11 127.14 -35.20
C VAL A 138 197.81 128.10 -36.39
N LEU A 139 198.56 129.22 -36.64
CA LEU A 139 198.08 130.33 -37.52
C LEU A 139 198.79 130.59 -38.88
N ILE A 140 199.72 131.56 -38.99
CA ILE A 140 200.08 132.23 -40.28
C ILE A 140 201.06 131.43 -41.16
N THR A 141 200.69 130.18 -41.45
CA THR A 141 200.73 129.59 -42.81
C THR A 141 200.17 130.58 -43.86
N VAL A 142 200.42 130.39 -45.17
CA VAL A 142 200.37 131.51 -46.11
C VAL A 142 199.39 131.34 -47.30
N ILE A 143 198.67 132.43 -47.55
CA ILE A 143 197.64 132.62 -48.60
C ILE A 143 198.25 132.96 -49.98
N VAL A 144 199.54 133.33 -50.05
CA VAL A 144 200.21 133.84 -51.28
C VAL A 144 200.20 132.85 -52.46
N GLY A 145 199.89 131.57 -52.23
CA GLY A 145 199.61 130.59 -53.30
C GLY A 145 198.33 130.84 -54.13
N LEU A 146 197.51 131.84 -53.81
CA LEU A 146 196.17 132.07 -54.39
C LEU A 146 196.11 132.09 -55.93
N SER A 147 196.76 133.06 -56.58
CA SER A 147 196.40 133.44 -57.96
C SER A 147 197.04 132.56 -59.05
N ILE A 148 197.45 131.33 -58.72
CA ILE A 148 198.25 130.46 -59.61
C ILE A 148 197.49 129.23 -60.14
N ASN A 149 196.26 128.93 -59.67
CA ASN A 149 195.22 128.59 -60.65
C ASN A 149 193.74 128.65 -60.19
N VAL A 150 192.95 129.33 -61.02
CA VAL A 150 191.48 129.21 -61.11
C VAL A 150 191.07 128.60 -62.47
N LYS A 151 192.02 128.15 -63.30
CA LYS A 151 191.78 127.62 -64.67
C LYS A 151 192.30 126.20 -64.94
N GLN A 152 193.13 125.61 -64.09
CA GLN A 152 193.78 124.31 -64.34
C GLN A 152 194.02 123.57 -63.01
N LEU A 153 193.62 122.30 -62.82
CA LEU A 153 193.10 121.30 -63.76
C LEU A 153 191.64 120.88 -63.43
N GLN A 154 190.64 121.41 -64.14
CA GLN A 154 189.36 120.69 -64.35
C GLN A 154 189.52 119.51 -65.33
N LYS A 155 190.69 118.85 -65.33
CA LYS A 155 191.24 118.07 -66.45
C LYS A 155 191.86 116.72 -66.05
N GLU A 156 192.12 116.46 -64.76
CA GLU A 156 192.59 115.15 -64.28
C GLU A 156 191.45 114.15 -63.99
N ARG A 157 190.23 114.52 -64.41
CA ARG A 157 188.98 113.75 -64.38
C ARG A 157 188.99 112.53 -65.34
N SER A 158 190.15 111.93 -65.58
CA SER A 158 190.42 111.02 -66.71
C SER A 158 191.26 109.77 -66.42
N GLN A 159 192.22 109.77 -65.48
CA GLN A 159 193.17 108.63 -65.35
C GLN A 159 192.86 107.58 -64.27
N LEU A 160 192.45 107.95 -63.04
CA LEU A 160 192.23 106.93 -61.97
C LEU A 160 191.00 106.03 -62.20
N ARG A 161 190.26 106.22 -63.30
CA ARG A 161 189.09 105.39 -63.66
C ARG A 161 189.46 103.96 -64.09
N GLN A 162 190.72 103.69 -64.43
CA GLN A 162 191.11 102.48 -65.15
C GLN A 162 191.72 101.36 -64.28
N LEU A 163 191.62 101.44 -62.94
CA LEU A 163 192.18 100.43 -62.02
C LEU A 163 191.14 99.72 -61.13
N LEU A 164 190.03 100.36 -60.76
CA LEU A 164 189.08 99.83 -59.78
C LEU A 164 188.15 98.72 -60.34
N GLU A 165 188.03 98.63 -61.67
CA GLU A 165 187.24 97.59 -62.35
C GLU A 165 187.80 96.17 -62.13
N SER A 166 189.06 96.03 -61.68
CA SER A 166 189.70 94.74 -61.41
C SER A 166 189.20 94.03 -60.15
N THR A 167 188.74 94.76 -59.12
CA THR A 167 188.31 94.17 -57.84
C THR A 167 186.86 93.65 -57.83
N HIS A 168 186.08 93.90 -58.88
CA HIS A 168 184.63 93.68 -58.87
C HIS A 168 184.19 92.21 -59.05
N MET A 169 185.07 91.32 -59.54
CA MET A 169 184.69 89.93 -59.86
C MET A 169 185.00 88.89 -58.77
N GLY A 170 185.91 89.17 -57.82
CA GLY A 170 186.38 88.16 -56.86
C GLY A 170 185.35 87.75 -55.80
N LEU A 171 184.42 88.63 -55.44
CA LEU A 171 183.52 88.43 -54.29
C LEU A 171 182.21 87.70 -54.66
N ASN A 172 181.81 87.70 -55.94
CA ASN A 172 180.52 87.17 -56.37
C ASN A 172 180.39 85.64 -56.25
N HIS A 173 181.48 84.89 -56.19
CA HIS A 173 181.42 83.42 -56.20
C HIS A 173 181.13 82.81 -54.81
N THR A 174 181.65 83.41 -53.73
CA THR A 174 181.63 82.81 -52.39
C THR A 174 180.25 82.84 -51.72
N MET A 175 179.38 83.79 -52.10
CA MET A 175 178.05 83.93 -51.49
C MET A 175 177.02 82.91 -52.01
N GLU A 176 177.15 82.44 -53.25
CA GLU A 176 176.12 81.61 -53.91
C GLU A 176 176.04 80.18 -53.33
N VAL A 177 177.14 79.66 -52.78
CA VAL A 177 177.23 78.27 -52.27
C VAL A 177 176.46 78.10 -50.96
N ASN A 178 176.63 79.03 -50.01
CA ASN A 178 176.03 78.91 -48.66
C ASN A 178 174.50 78.94 -48.68
N GLN A 179 173.87 79.58 -49.66
CA GLN A 179 172.40 79.66 -49.73
C GLN A 179 171.73 78.34 -50.09
N LYS A 180 172.41 77.45 -50.84
CA LYS A 180 171.86 76.15 -51.27
C LYS A 180 171.82 75.11 -50.13
N VAL A 181 172.76 75.15 -49.19
CA VAL A 181 172.81 74.21 -48.05
C VAL A 181 171.62 74.38 -47.11
N SER A 182 171.21 75.62 -46.84
CA SER A 182 170.09 75.94 -45.94
C SER A 182 168.76 75.30 -46.39
N GLN A 183 168.51 75.23 -47.69
CA GLN A 183 167.26 74.68 -48.24
C GLN A 183 167.13 73.16 -48.05
N SER A 184 168.23 72.42 -47.98
CA SER A 184 168.19 70.95 -47.87
C SER A 184 167.80 70.44 -46.49
N LEU A 185 167.98 71.24 -45.43
CA LEU A 185 167.79 70.78 -44.04
C LEU A 185 166.31 70.79 -43.61
N ASN A 186 165.50 71.71 -44.12
CA ASN A 186 164.08 71.81 -43.76
C ASN A 186 163.26 70.60 -44.24
N PHE A 187 163.61 70.01 -45.39
CA PHE A 187 162.87 68.89 -45.98
C PHE A 187 162.84 67.65 -45.06
N THR A 188 163.95 67.36 -44.38
CA THR A 188 164.09 66.18 -43.51
C THR A 188 163.26 66.24 -42.23
N VAL A 189 162.84 67.45 -41.82
CA VAL A 189 161.98 67.65 -40.64
C VAL A 189 160.52 67.31 -40.96
N GLU A 190 160.04 67.72 -42.14
CA GLU A 190 158.65 67.56 -42.56
C GLU A 190 158.24 66.08 -42.75
N GLU A 191 159.18 65.23 -43.18
CA GLU A 191 158.95 63.80 -43.40
C GLU A 191 158.77 63.01 -42.07
N ASN A 192 159.59 63.31 -41.06
CA ASN A 192 159.47 62.71 -39.72
C ASN A 192 158.12 63.03 -39.04
N GLN A 193 157.57 64.21 -39.32
CA GLN A 193 156.31 64.65 -38.71
C GLN A 193 155.09 63.88 -39.24
N LYS A 194 155.13 63.37 -40.48
CA LYS A 194 154.08 62.51 -41.07
C LYS A 194 154.05 61.11 -40.43
N LEU A 195 155.21 60.49 -40.23
CA LEU A 195 155.31 59.14 -39.66
C LEU A 195 154.66 59.03 -38.27
N ARG A 196 154.80 60.06 -37.43
CA ARG A 196 154.19 60.10 -36.08
C ARG A 196 152.66 60.05 -36.10
N LEU A 197 152.02 60.67 -37.10
CA LEU A 197 150.55 60.70 -37.20
C LEU A 197 149.99 59.33 -37.61
N SER A 198 150.67 58.62 -38.52
CA SER A 198 150.22 57.30 -38.99
C SER A 198 150.25 56.21 -37.91
N LEU A 199 151.13 56.34 -36.90
CA LEU A 199 151.27 55.37 -35.82
C LEU A 199 150.15 55.49 -34.77
N ASN A 200 149.71 56.71 -34.45
CA ASN A 200 148.56 56.91 -33.54
C ASN A 200 147.27 56.31 -34.13
N TYR A 201 147.01 56.56 -35.42
CA TYR A 201 145.80 56.09 -36.09
C TYR A 201 145.67 54.55 -36.06
N THR A 202 146.77 53.83 -36.27
CA THR A 202 146.81 52.37 -36.22
C THR A 202 146.72 51.78 -34.81
N MET A 203 147.05 52.53 -33.75
CA MET A 203 146.74 52.12 -32.38
C MET A 203 145.24 52.28 -32.04
N GLU A 204 144.62 53.36 -32.51
CA GLU A 204 143.20 53.66 -32.29
C GLU A 204 142.28 52.65 -33.01
N GLU A 205 142.63 52.26 -34.24
CA GLU A 205 141.91 51.24 -35.01
C GLU A 205 141.93 49.86 -34.31
N ASN A 206 143.08 49.44 -33.78
CA ASN A 206 143.20 48.16 -33.05
C ASN A 206 142.37 48.12 -31.76
N LEU A 207 142.26 49.25 -31.04
CA LEU A 207 141.44 49.35 -29.84
C LEU A 207 139.95 49.15 -30.16
N ASN A 208 139.46 49.84 -31.21
CA ASN A 208 138.09 49.71 -31.69
C ASN A 208 137.77 48.27 -32.15
N LEU A 209 138.71 47.61 -32.84
CA LEU A 209 138.54 46.23 -33.31
C LEU A 209 138.40 45.24 -32.13
N SER A 210 139.21 45.40 -31.09
CA SER A 210 139.13 44.60 -29.86
C SER A 210 137.78 44.75 -29.15
N GLN A 211 137.27 45.98 -29.05
CA GLN A 211 135.97 46.25 -28.43
C GLN A 211 134.80 45.67 -29.25
N SER A 212 134.87 45.75 -30.59
CA SER A 212 133.87 45.16 -31.50
C SER A 212 133.78 43.64 -31.38
N LEU A 213 134.93 42.95 -31.29
CA LEU A 213 134.99 41.49 -31.09
C LEU A 213 134.34 41.08 -29.75
N ASN A 214 134.58 41.85 -28.69
CA ASN A 214 134.04 41.57 -27.36
C ASN A 214 132.50 41.72 -27.32
N ASN A 215 131.96 42.78 -27.96
CA ASN A 215 130.52 42.97 -28.14
C ASN A 215 129.88 41.78 -28.89
N THR A 216 130.52 41.34 -29.98
CA THR A 216 130.05 40.21 -30.80
C THR A 216 130.02 38.89 -30.00
N MET A 217 130.97 38.70 -29.08
CA MET A 217 130.98 37.55 -28.18
C MET A 217 129.85 37.61 -27.15
N GLU A 218 129.54 38.79 -26.60
CA GLU A 218 128.42 38.97 -25.67
C GLU A 218 127.06 38.73 -26.36
N GLU A 219 126.90 39.19 -27.61
CA GLU A 219 125.69 38.91 -28.41
C GLU A 219 125.50 37.41 -28.67
N ASN A 220 126.55 36.68 -29.03
CA ASN A 220 126.47 35.22 -29.19
C ASN A 220 126.08 34.51 -27.87
N GLN A 221 126.58 34.98 -26.72
CA GLN A 221 126.15 34.45 -25.42
C GLN A 221 124.68 34.79 -25.09
N LYS A 222 124.15 35.94 -25.53
CA LYS A 222 122.72 36.28 -25.42
C LYS A 222 121.87 35.39 -26.33
N LEU A 223 122.33 35.16 -27.56
CA LEU A 223 121.65 34.33 -28.55
C LEU A 223 121.56 32.86 -28.11
N SER A 224 122.66 32.30 -27.60
CA SER A 224 122.72 30.93 -27.06
C SER A 224 121.76 30.73 -25.87
N ARG A 225 121.71 31.68 -24.93
CA ARG A 225 120.73 31.66 -23.83
C ARG A 225 119.29 31.70 -24.34
N ARG A 226 119.00 32.57 -25.32
CA ARG A 226 117.66 32.71 -25.90
C ARG A 226 117.20 31.44 -26.63
N LEU A 227 118.10 30.80 -27.39
CA LEU A 227 117.83 29.52 -28.05
C LEU A 227 117.48 28.43 -27.04
N ASN A 228 118.20 28.35 -25.91
CA ASN A 228 117.93 27.36 -24.87
C ASN A 228 116.56 27.55 -24.22
N TYR A 229 116.17 28.79 -23.90
CA TYR A 229 114.82 29.11 -23.41
C TYR A 229 113.73 28.72 -24.41
N THR A 230 113.89 29.04 -25.70
CA THR A 230 112.91 28.65 -26.73
C THR A 230 112.84 27.12 -26.92
N MET A 231 113.93 26.39 -26.69
CA MET A 231 113.93 24.93 -26.75
C MET A 231 113.21 24.30 -25.54
N GLU A 232 113.36 24.87 -24.35
CA GLU A 232 112.62 24.49 -23.13
C GLU A 232 111.12 24.82 -23.23
N GLU A 233 110.77 26.00 -23.77
CA GLU A 233 109.39 26.41 -24.05
C GLU A 233 108.70 25.46 -25.05
N ASN A 234 109.37 25.07 -26.13
CA ASN A 234 108.86 24.09 -27.09
C ASN A 234 108.67 22.70 -26.47
N LEU A 235 109.53 22.27 -25.55
CA LEU A 235 109.37 21.00 -24.83
C LEU A 235 108.12 21.04 -23.94
N ASN A 236 107.91 22.14 -23.20
CA ASN A 236 106.73 22.37 -22.36
C ASN A 236 105.44 22.42 -23.22
N LEU A 237 105.45 23.14 -24.34
CA LEU A 237 104.34 23.15 -25.32
C LEU A 237 104.02 21.75 -25.85
N SER A 238 105.03 20.93 -26.15
CA SER A 238 104.84 19.55 -26.60
C SER A 238 104.22 18.65 -25.51
N GLN A 239 104.68 18.78 -24.26
CA GLN A 239 104.10 18.08 -23.10
C GLN A 239 102.64 18.48 -22.87
N ARG A 240 102.33 19.78 -22.90
CA ARG A 240 100.96 20.31 -22.77
C ARG A 240 100.05 19.79 -23.89
N LEU A 241 100.51 19.80 -25.13
CA LEU A 241 99.75 19.30 -26.28
C LEU A 241 99.42 17.80 -26.14
N ASN A 242 100.37 16.99 -25.66
CA ASN A 242 100.11 15.58 -25.38
C ASN A 242 99.10 15.39 -24.23
N HIS A 243 99.19 16.18 -23.15
CA HIS A 243 98.23 16.12 -22.06
C HIS A 243 96.81 16.47 -22.53
N THR A 244 96.63 17.58 -23.25
CA THR A 244 95.33 17.97 -23.83
C THR A 244 94.81 16.94 -24.83
N LYS A 245 95.68 16.21 -25.54
CA LYS A 245 95.30 15.08 -26.40
C LYS A 245 94.78 13.88 -25.60
N GLU A 246 95.41 13.53 -24.48
CA GLU A 246 94.93 12.49 -23.56
C GLU A 246 93.59 12.87 -22.93
N GLU A 247 93.42 14.13 -22.51
CA GLU A 247 92.14 14.64 -22.00
C GLU A 247 91.03 14.57 -23.05
N ASN A 248 91.30 14.99 -24.28
CA ASN A 248 90.35 14.85 -25.39
C ASN A 248 90.00 13.37 -25.67
N GLN A 249 90.93 12.43 -25.49
CA GLN A 249 90.64 11.00 -25.61
C GLN A 249 89.76 10.49 -24.45
N LYS A 250 90.02 10.91 -23.20
CA LYS A 250 89.17 10.61 -22.03
C LYS A 250 87.75 11.17 -22.22
N LEU A 251 87.63 12.41 -22.66
CA LEU A 251 86.35 13.07 -22.95
C LEU A 251 85.58 12.36 -24.06
N ARG A 252 86.24 11.91 -25.14
CA ARG A 252 85.61 11.09 -26.19
C ARG A 252 85.08 9.75 -25.67
N LEU A 253 85.82 9.08 -24.79
CA LEU A 253 85.36 7.82 -24.19
C LEU A 253 84.15 8.05 -23.27
N SER A 254 84.18 9.11 -22.45
CA SER A 254 83.04 9.49 -21.60
C SER A 254 81.80 9.92 -22.40
N LEU A 255 82.00 10.61 -23.54
CA LEU A 255 80.91 10.99 -24.45
C LEU A 255 80.30 9.74 -25.12
N ASN A 256 81.11 8.80 -25.60
CA ASN A 256 80.61 7.55 -26.16
C ASN A 256 79.82 6.74 -25.13
N TYR A 257 80.34 6.61 -23.89
CA TYR A 257 79.63 5.91 -22.81
C TYR A 257 78.28 6.56 -22.50
N THR A 258 78.25 7.88 -22.33
CA THR A 258 76.97 8.59 -22.07
C THR A 258 76.02 8.57 -23.27
N MET A 259 76.50 8.48 -24.50
CA MET A 259 75.64 8.24 -25.67
C MET A 259 75.04 6.83 -25.68
N GLU A 260 75.80 5.80 -25.29
CA GLU A 260 75.33 4.42 -25.15
C GLU A 260 74.31 4.28 -24.00
N GLU A 261 74.58 4.91 -22.86
CA GLU A 261 73.65 4.99 -21.72
C GLU A 261 72.33 5.69 -22.11
N ASN A 262 72.39 6.83 -22.81
CA ASN A 262 71.20 7.51 -23.32
C ASN A 262 70.42 6.67 -24.35
N LEU A 263 71.10 5.88 -25.18
CA LEU A 263 70.45 4.95 -26.12
C LEU A 263 69.72 3.83 -25.36
N ASN A 264 70.35 3.23 -24.36
CA ASN A 264 69.75 2.20 -23.52
C ASN A 264 68.56 2.73 -22.70
N LEU A 265 68.67 3.93 -22.14
CA LEU A 265 67.56 4.63 -21.47
C LEU A 265 66.40 4.91 -22.43
N SER A 266 66.68 5.34 -23.67
CA SER A 266 65.66 5.56 -24.71
C SER A 266 64.92 4.27 -25.09
N LEU A 267 65.65 3.15 -25.25
CA LEU A 267 65.07 1.83 -25.51
C LEU A 267 64.19 1.35 -24.34
N SER A 268 64.67 1.51 -23.10
CA SER A 268 63.90 1.17 -21.89
C SER A 268 62.65 2.05 -21.73
N LEU A 269 62.73 3.33 -22.07
CA LEU A 269 61.60 4.26 -22.06
C LEU A 269 60.57 3.90 -23.13
N ASN A 270 60.98 3.46 -24.32
CA ASN A 270 60.04 3.00 -25.33
C ASN A 270 59.38 1.65 -24.95
N SER A 271 60.14 0.71 -24.37
CA SER A 271 59.61 -0.57 -23.90
C SER A 271 58.56 -0.38 -22.79
N THR A 272 58.86 0.44 -21.78
CA THR A 272 57.91 0.77 -20.70
C THR A 272 56.70 1.58 -21.19
N LYS A 273 56.85 2.39 -22.26
CA LYS A 273 55.74 3.07 -22.94
C LYS A 273 54.81 2.09 -23.66
N GLU A 274 55.35 1.08 -24.36
CA GLU A 274 54.55 0.02 -24.98
C GLU A 274 53.82 -0.84 -23.93
N GLU A 275 54.47 -1.15 -22.81
CA GLU A 275 53.84 -1.86 -21.70
C GLU A 275 52.70 -1.05 -21.06
N ASN A 276 52.92 0.25 -20.81
CA ASN A 276 51.86 1.16 -20.38
C ASN A 276 50.69 1.24 -21.38
N GLN A 277 50.96 1.16 -22.69
CA GLN A 277 49.92 1.12 -23.71
C GLN A 277 49.12 -0.20 -23.67
N LYS A 278 49.79 -1.34 -23.48
CA LYS A 278 49.14 -2.66 -23.29
C LYS A 278 48.27 -2.67 -22.02
N LEU A 279 48.79 -2.14 -20.91
CA LEU A 279 48.06 -2.01 -19.64
C LEU A 279 46.82 -1.11 -19.77
N ARG A 280 46.92 0.02 -20.49
CA ARG A 280 45.76 0.89 -20.78
C ARG A 280 44.70 0.20 -21.61
N LEU A 281 45.08 -0.58 -22.63
CA LEU A 281 44.13 -1.36 -23.44
C LEU A 281 43.44 -2.44 -22.60
N SER A 282 44.20 -3.16 -21.77
CA SER A 282 43.64 -4.15 -20.85
C SER A 282 42.69 -3.52 -19.82
N LEU A 283 43.06 -2.38 -19.25
CA LEU A 283 42.21 -1.65 -18.28
C LEU A 283 40.89 -1.20 -18.94
N ASN A 284 40.95 -0.62 -20.14
CA ASN A 284 39.75 -0.22 -20.87
C ASN A 284 38.83 -1.41 -21.16
N TYR A 285 39.38 -2.55 -21.60
CA TYR A 285 38.62 -3.77 -21.82
C TYR A 285 37.94 -4.27 -20.53
N THR A 286 38.68 -4.33 -19.42
CA THR A 286 38.12 -4.71 -18.11
C THR A 286 37.08 -3.71 -17.61
N MET A 287 37.18 -2.42 -17.93
CA MET A 287 36.14 -1.43 -17.62
C MET A 287 34.87 -1.63 -18.46
N GLU A 288 35.01 -1.96 -19.74
CA GLU A 288 33.89 -2.28 -20.64
C GLU A 288 33.18 -3.59 -20.24
N GLU A 289 33.94 -4.62 -19.86
CA GLU A 289 33.42 -5.87 -19.33
C GLU A 289 32.65 -5.64 -18.01
N ASN A 290 33.21 -4.87 -17.07
CA ASN A 290 32.53 -4.50 -15.82
C ASN A 290 31.25 -3.68 -16.06
N LEU A 291 31.24 -2.77 -17.05
CA LEU A 291 30.04 -2.02 -17.42
C LEU A 291 28.95 -2.95 -17.96
N ASN A 292 29.30 -3.87 -18.86
CA ASN A 292 28.37 -4.87 -19.40
C ASN A 292 27.84 -5.82 -18.32
N LEU A 293 28.69 -6.26 -17.39
CA LEU A 293 28.27 -7.03 -16.21
C LEU A 293 27.32 -6.23 -15.31
N SER A 294 27.59 -4.95 -15.07
CA SER A 294 26.71 -4.07 -14.28
C SER A 294 25.34 -3.86 -14.94
N LEU A 295 25.29 -3.72 -16.27
CA LEU A 295 24.04 -3.61 -17.02
C LEU A 295 23.24 -4.92 -16.99
N SER A 296 23.91 -6.07 -17.17
CA SER A 296 23.30 -7.40 -17.06
C SER A 296 22.76 -7.69 -15.65
N LEU A 297 23.51 -7.30 -14.62
CA LEU A 297 23.09 -7.41 -13.21
C LEU A 297 21.87 -6.52 -12.91
N ASN A 298 21.77 -5.32 -13.47
CA ASN A 298 20.58 -4.49 -13.28
C ASN A 298 19.36 -5.04 -14.03
N SER A 299 19.54 -5.52 -15.26
CA SER A 299 18.47 -6.16 -16.04
C SER A 299 17.89 -7.39 -15.33
N THR A 300 18.76 -8.29 -14.85
CA THR A 300 18.34 -9.48 -14.08
C THR A 300 17.75 -9.11 -12.71
N LYS A 301 18.18 -8.00 -12.08
CA LYS A 301 17.54 -7.48 -10.86
C LYS A 301 16.11 -6.99 -11.13
N GLU A 302 15.87 -6.26 -12.22
CA GLU A 302 14.51 -5.85 -12.62
C GLU A 302 13.62 -7.06 -12.97
N GLU A 303 14.17 -8.07 -13.66
CA GLU A 303 13.43 -9.29 -13.99
C GLU A 303 13.05 -10.08 -12.73
N ASN A 304 13.96 -10.20 -11.75
CA ASN A 304 13.65 -10.76 -10.44
C ASN A 304 12.59 -9.95 -9.67
N GLN A 305 12.58 -8.61 -9.78
CA GLN A 305 11.51 -7.79 -9.19
C GLN A 305 10.16 -8.03 -9.87
N LYS A 306 10.11 -8.12 -11.21
CA LYS A 306 8.90 -8.44 -11.99
C LYS A 306 8.38 -9.85 -11.62
N LEU A 307 9.26 -10.83 -11.47
CA LEU A 307 8.93 -12.18 -10.99
C LEU A 307 8.40 -12.18 -9.55
N SER A 308 9.02 -11.42 -8.63
CA SER A 308 8.57 -11.30 -7.24
C SER A 308 7.18 -10.67 -7.12
N LEU A 309 6.87 -9.66 -7.94
CA LEU A 309 5.53 -9.06 -8.03
C LEU A 309 4.49 -10.05 -8.57
N SER A 310 4.83 -10.76 -9.65
CA SER A 310 3.97 -11.80 -10.25
C SER A 310 3.68 -12.94 -9.26
N LEU A 311 4.70 -13.39 -8.51
CA LEU A 311 4.56 -14.39 -7.46
C LEU A 311 3.65 -13.89 -6.33
N SER A 312 3.83 -12.65 -5.86
CA SER A 312 2.98 -12.06 -4.82
C SER A 312 1.50 -12.02 -5.24
N TYR A 313 1.21 -11.58 -6.47
CA TYR A 313 -0.15 -11.57 -7.02
C TYR A 313 -0.74 -13.00 -7.13
N SER A 314 0.06 -13.96 -7.59
CA SER A 314 -0.35 -15.37 -7.65
C SER A 314 -0.63 -15.96 -6.26
N MET A 315 0.16 -15.61 -5.24
CA MET A 315 -0.07 -16.02 -3.86
C MET A 315 -1.35 -15.40 -3.28
N GLU A 316 -1.64 -14.14 -3.58
CA GLU A 316 -2.87 -13.46 -3.13
C GLU A 316 -4.13 -14.05 -3.77
N GLU A 317 -4.16 -14.26 -5.09
CA GLU A 317 -5.32 -14.90 -5.74
C GLU A 317 -5.46 -16.36 -5.31
N ASN A 318 -4.37 -17.11 -5.04
CA ASN A 318 -4.46 -18.42 -4.41
C ASN A 318 -5.10 -18.38 -3.00
N GLN A 319 -4.77 -17.38 -2.16
CA GLN A 319 -5.47 -17.18 -0.89
C GLN A 319 -6.95 -16.84 -1.12
N ARG A 320 -7.27 -15.99 -2.10
CA ARG A 320 -8.65 -15.61 -2.43
C ARG A 320 -9.47 -16.82 -2.89
N LEU A 321 -8.90 -17.68 -3.74
CA LEU A 321 -9.50 -18.95 -4.17
C LEU A 321 -9.67 -19.92 -3.00
N SER A 322 -8.71 -20.00 -2.07
CA SER A 322 -8.84 -20.78 -0.84
C SER A 322 -10.00 -20.28 0.05
N ARG A 323 -10.13 -18.96 0.25
CA ARG A 323 -11.26 -18.36 0.99
C ARG A 323 -12.60 -18.68 0.32
N ARG A 324 -12.69 -18.59 -1.02
CA ARG A 324 -13.88 -18.96 -1.79
C ARG A 324 -14.22 -20.45 -1.68
N LEU A 325 -13.22 -21.33 -1.77
CA LEU A 325 -13.40 -22.77 -1.60
C LEU A 325 -13.93 -23.11 -0.20
N ASN A 326 -13.39 -22.48 0.84
CA ASN A 326 -13.87 -22.66 2.22
C ASN A 326 -15.32 -22.20 2.39
N HIS A 327 -15.71 -21.07 1.78
CA HIS A 327 -17.10 -20.61 1.76
C HIS A 327 -18.03 -21.66 1.10
N THR A 328 -17.69 -22.14 -0.09
CA THR A 328 -18.49 -23.15 -0.80
C THR A 328 -18.52 -24.51 -0.09
N MET A 329 -17.50 -24.87 0.69
CA MET A 329 -17.55 -26.04 1.57
C MET A 329 -18.50 -25.84 2.77
N ALA A 330 -18.58 -24.62 3.32
CA ALA A 330 -19.55 -24.29 4.37
C ALA A 330 -21.00 -24.28 3.83
N GLU A 331 -21.25 -23.63 2.68
CA GLU A 331 -22.54 -23.64 1.99
C GLU A 331 -23.02 -25.07 1.69
N LYS A 332 -22.12 -25.91 1.15
CA LYS A 332 -22.39 -27.34 0.92
C LYS A 332 -22.78 -28.07 2.21
N SER A 333 -22.08 -27.80 3.31
CA SER A 333 -22.35 -28.44 4.60
C SER A 333 -23.72 -28.02 5.16
N GLN A 334 -24.09 -26.74 5.02
CA GLN A 334 -25.40 -26.23 5.41
C GLN A 334 -26.53 -26.85 4.56
N LEU A 335 -26.33 -26.97 3.24
CA LEU A 335 -27.27 -27.67 2.35
C LEU A 335 -27.42 -29.16 2.70
N GLN A 336 -26.35 -29.83 3.15
CA GLN A 336 -26.45 -31.22 3.64
C GLN A 336 -27.32 -31.35 4.90
N VAL A 337 -27.22 -30.41 5.85
CA VAL A 337 -28.10 -30.37 7.03
C VAL A 337 -29.57 -30.19 6.62
N GLN A 338 -29.85 -29.21 5.75
CA GLN A 338 -31.21 -28.96 5.24
C GLN A 338 -31.81 -30.18 4.50
N ILE A 339 -30.99 -30.98 3.82
CA ILE A 339 -31.43 -32.22 3.17
C ILE A 339 -31.84 -33.29 4.19
N GLU A 340 -31.13 -33.43 5.32
CA GLU A 340 -31.53 -34.37 6.38
C GLU A 340 -32.76 -33.88 7.15
N GLU A 341 -32.88 -32.58 7.45
CA GLU A 341 -34.10 -31.98 8.01
C GLU A 341 -35.32 -32.25 7.11
N MET A 342 -35.17 -32.03 5.80
CA MET A 342 -36.23 -32.25 4.82
C MET A 342 -36.62 -33.73 4.68
N LYS A 343 -35.68 -34.68 4.86
CA LYS A 343 -35.98 -36.12 4.94
C LYS A 343 -36.81 -36.48 6.18
N ILE A 344 -36.53 -35.89 7.34
CA ILE A 344 -37.30 -36.11 8.58
C ILE A 344 -38.74 -35.59 8.41
N ILE A 345 -38.89 -34.41 7.82
CA ILE A 345 -40.21 -33.83 7.48
C ILE A 345 -40.94 -34.71 6.45
N LEU A 346 -40.25 -35.21 5.42
CA LEU A 346 -40.84 -36.11 4.42
C LEU A 346 -41.33 -37.42 5.04
N ASN A 347 -40.53 -38.06 5.90
CA ASN A 347 -40.90 -39.33 6.53
C ASN A 347 -42.13 -39.17 7.46
N SER A 348 -42.12 -38.18 8.34
CA SER A 348 -43.28 -37.90 9.21
C SER A 348 -44.53 -37.50 8.40
N THR A 349 -44.38 -36.81 7.27
CA THR A 349 -45.48 -36.54 6.33
C THR A 349 -46.03 -37.82 5.69
N MET A 350 -45.17 -38.78 5.33
CA MET A 350 -45.58 -40.09 4.81
C MET A 350 -46.29 -40.95 5.86
N GLU A 351 -45.82 -40.95 7.10
CA GLU A 351 -46.46 -41.63 8.23
C GLU A 351 -47.85 -41.06 8.52
N ASN A 352 -47.98 -39.73 8.57
CA ASN A 352 -49.26 -39.04 8.73
C ASN A 352 -50.25 -39.36 7.59
N ARG A 353 -49.78 -39.36 6.32
CA ARG A 353 -50.57 -39.76 5.15
C ARG A 353 -51.10 -41.19 5.28
N ASP A 354 -50.25 -42.12 5.75
CA ASP A 354 -50.62 -43.53 5.84
C ASP A 354 -51.46 -43.85 7.09
N SER A 355 -51.39 -43.03 8.15
CA SER A 355 -52.39 -43.02 9.23
C SER A 355 -53.75 -42.55 8.71
N PHE A 356 -53.80 -41.37 8.06
CA PHE A 356 -55.04 -40.84 7.49
C PHE A 356 -55.69 -41.81 6.48
N ARG A 357 -54.88 -42.57 5.73
CA ARG A 357 -55.35 -43.66 4.86
C ARG A 357 -56.02 -44.79 5.63
N LYS A 358 -55.47 -45.22 6.78
CA LYS A 358 -56.07 -46.24 7.67
C LYS A 358 -57.39 -45.74 8.25
N ASP A 359 -57.43 -44.49 8.74
CA ASP A 359 -58.63 -43.90 9.31
C ASP A 359 -59.75 -43.71 8.27
N LYS A 360 -59.40 -43.33 7.03
CA LYS A 360 -60.34 -43.28 5.91
C LYS A 360 -60.96 -44.65 5.61
N ILE A 361 -60.17 -45.73 5.61
CA ILE A 361 -60.66 -47.10 5.42
C ILE A 361 -61.57 -47.51 6.60
N LYS A 362 -61.16 -47.23 7.84
CA LYS A 362 -61.95 -47.49 9.05
C LYS A 362 -63.31 -46.77 9.03
N TYR A 363 -63.34 -45.50 8.61
CA TYR A 363 -64.56 -44.72 8.46
C TYR A 363 -65.46 -45.26 7.34
N GLN A 364 -64.90 -45.66 6.20
CA GLN A 364 -65.65 -46.32 5.13
C GLN A 364 -66.27 -47.65 5.58
N GLN A 365 -65.56 -48.45 6.39
CA GLN A 365 -66.11 -49.68 6.96
C GLN A 365 -67.25 -49.40 7.94
N LEU A 366 -67.13 -48.37 8.79
CA LEU A 366 -68.21 -47.97 9.71
C LEU A 366 -69.49 -47.57 8.97
N LEU A 367 -69.37 -46.77 7.89
CA LEU A 367 -70.53 -46.38 7.06
C LEU A 367 -71.19 -47.58 6.35
N ILE A 368 -70.42 -48.61 5.98
CA ILE A 368 -70.95 -49.86 5.41
C ILE A 368 -71.72 -50.63 6.50
N ASN A 369 -71.13 -50.79 7.68
CA ASN A 369 -71.74 -51.49 8.80
C ASN A 369 -73.05 -50.80 9.24
N GLU A 370 -73.04 -49.47 9.40
CA GLU A 370 -74.23 -48.68 9.75
C GLU A 370 -75.36 -48.86 8.72
N ARG A 371 -75.03 -48.80 7.42
CA ARG A 371 -76.00 -49.04 6.34
C ARG A 371 -76.58 -50.45 6.38
N GLN A 372 -75.75 -51.46 6.66
CA GLN A 372 -76.20 -52.85 6.83
C GLN A 372 -77.14 -52.97 8.04
N THR A 373 -76.76 -52.45 9.21
CA THR A 373 -77.59 -52.46 10.42
C THR A 373 -78.91 -51.73 10.22
N SER A 374 -78.91 -50.55 9.58
CA SER A 374 -80.13 -49.80 9.23
C SER A 374 -81.06 -50.59 8.30
N THR A 375 -80.48 -51.33 7.35
CA THR A 375 -81.24 -52.18 6.41
C THR A 375 -81.84 -53.40 7.12
N GLN A 376 -81.08 -54.06 7.99
CA GLN A 376 -81.53 -55.20 8.79
C GLN A 376 -82.64 -54.79 9.76
N LEU A 377 -82.51 -53.65 10.45
CA LEU A 377 -83.52 -53.13 11.36
C LEU A 377 -84.83 -52.77 10.64
N LYS A 378 -84.75 -52.22 9.42
CA LYS A 378 -85.93 -51.97 8.57
C LYS A 378 -86.63 -53.28 8.17
N ALA A 379 -85.89 -54.30 7.77
CA ALA A 379 -86.44 -55.60 7.40
C ALA A 379 -87.13 -56.30 8.59
N GLU A 380 -86.53 -56.27 9.79
CA GLU A 380 -87.14 -56.87 10.98
C GLU A 380 -88.35 -56.05 11.48
N ASN A 381 -88.36 -54.72 11.37
CA ASN A 381 -89.54 -53.90 11.65
C ASN A 381 -90.69 -54.21 10.67
N GLN A 382 -90.41 -54.32 9.37
CA GLN A 382 -91.40 -54.75 8.36
C GLN A 382 -91.96 -56.15 8.66
N ARG A 383 -91.11 -57.08 9.15
CA ARG A 383 -91.52 -58.42 9.58
C ARG A 383 -92.39 -58.39 10.84
N GLN A 384 -92.06 -57.55 11.82
CA GLN A 384 -92.88 -57.37 13.02
C GLN A 384 -94.26 -56.79 12.66
N GLN A 385 -94.33 -55.81 11.75
CA GLN A 385 -95.59 -55.25 11.25
C GLN A 385 -96.44 -56.29 10.50
N SER A 386 -95.84 -57.15 9.66
CA SER A 386 -96.59 -58.19 8.94
C SER A 386 -97.10 -59.32 9.84
N ILE A 387 -96.41 -59.61 10.95
CA ILE A 387 -96.92 -60.48 12.01
C ILE A 387 -98.08 -59.80 12.74
N LEU A 388 -97.91 -58.54 13.17
CA LEU A 388 -98.89 -57.77 13.94
C LEU A 388 -100.23 -57.62 13.21
N MET A 389 -100.18 -57.36 11.91
CA MET A 389 -101.35 -57.19 11.03
C MET A 389 -101.83 -58.50 10.38
N SER A 390 -101.35 -59.66 10.84
CA SER A 390 -101.80 -60.97 10.34
C SER A 390 -103.30 -61.17 10.58
N GLU A 391 -103.99 -61.76 9.58
CA GLU A 391 -105.39 -62.21 9.71
C GLU A 391 -105.60 -63.09 10.96
N LYS A 392 -104.57 -63.84 11.37
CA LYS A 392 -104.58 -64.72 12.54
C LYS A 392 -104.70 -63.98 13.89
N LEU A 393 -104.41 -62.66 13.91
CA LEU A 393 -104.58 -61.78 15.07
C LEU A 393 -105.75 -60.79 14.91
N SER A 394 -106.39 -60.74 13.73
CA SER A 394 -107.49 -59.79 13.41
C SER A 394 -108.66 -59.81 14.41
N PHE A 395 -108.95 -60.97 15.01
CA PHE A 395 -109.98 -61.11 16.03
C PHE A 395 -109.69 -60.29 17.29
N LEU A 396 -108.44 -60.25 17.76
CA LEU A 396 -108.04 -59.47 18.94
C LEU A 396 -108.14 -57.96 18.64
N TRP A 397 -107.76 -57.54 17.42
CA TRP A 397 -107.90 -56.17 16.95
C TRP A 397 -109.35 -55.66 16.89
N ARG A 398 -110.37 -56.52 17.03
CA ARG A 398 -111.78 -56.09 17.18
C ARG A 398 -112.10 -55.53 18.57
N PHE A 399 -111.24 -55.79 19.56
CA PHE A 399 -111.38 -55.35 20.95
C PHE A 399 -110.41 -54.22 21.30
N CYS A 400 -109.58 -53.79 20.34
CA CYS A 400 -108.58 -52.73 20.51
C CYS A 400 -108.92 -51.52 19.62
N ASP A 401 -108.88 -50.32 20.19
CA ASP A 401 -108.96 -49.11 19.38
C ASP A 401 -107.66 -48.90 18.58
N LYS A 402 -107.82 -48.56 17.29
CA LYS A 402 -106.70 -48.45 16.34
C LYS A 402 -105.95 -47.12 16.42
N GLY A 403 -106.52 -46.09 17.05
CA GLY A 403 -105.87 -44.79 17.23
C GLY A 403 -105.05 -44.69 18.52
N THR A 404 -105.50 -45.36 19.58
CA THR A 404 -104.93 -45.29 20.94
C THR A 404 -104.19 -46.56 21.37
N LEU A 405 -104.35 -47.66 20.63
CA LEU A 405 -103.82 -49.00 20.94
C LEU A 405 -104.31 -49.59 22.29
N GLN A 406 -105.37 -49.03 22.87
CA GLN A 406 -105.99 -49.57 24.09
C GLN A 406 -106.97 -50.70 23.75
N CYS A 407 -106.85 -51.82 24.47
CA CYS A 407 -107.71 -52.99 24.31
C CYS A 407 -108.62 -53.19 25.53
N SER A 408 -109.91 -53.41 25.27
CA SER A 408 -110.92 -53.77 26.27
C SER A 408 -111.11 -55.29 26.33
N ARG A 409 -111.64 -55.83 27.44
CA ARG A 409 -112.12 -57.22 27.48
C ARG A 409 -113.58 -57.34 27.01
N CYS A 410 -114.24 -56.21 26.76
CA CYS A 410 -115.60 -56.09 26.26
C CYS A 410 -115.65 -55.47 24.86
N LEU A 411 -116.73 -55.72 24.12
CA LEU A 411 -116.96 -55.08 22.82
C LEU A 411 -117.16 -53.55 22.98
N PRO A 412 -116.89 -52.74 21.94
CA PRO A 412 -117.24 -51.32 21.95
C PRO A 412 -118.73 -51.12 22.28
N GLY A 413 -119.03 -50.21 23.20
CA GLY A 413 -120.39 -49.97 23.71
C GLY A 413 -120.84 -50.87 24.88
N TRP A 414 -120.01 -51.81 25.31
CA TRP A 414 -120.26 -52.66 26.49
C TRP A 414 -119.39 -52.21 27.67
N ALA A 415 -120.00 -52.08 28.84
CA ALA A 415 -119.34 -51.72 30.09
C ALA A 415 -118.83 -52.97 30.83
N GLU A 416 -117.57 -52.95 31.27
CA GLU A 416 -116.94 -54.07 31.96
C GLU A 416 -117.20 -54.03 33.48
N HIS A 417 -117.64 -55.14 34.06
CA HIS A 417 -117.72 -55.31 35.51
C HIS A 417 -117.27 -56.72 35.93
N ALA A 418 -116.25 -56.77 36.79
CA ALA A 418 -115.54 -57.97 37.24
C ALA A 418 -114.99 -58.86 36.10
N THR A 419 -115.79 -59.82 35.61
CA THR A 419 -115.47 -60.72 34.49
C THR A 419 -116.61 -60.83 33.47
N ARG A 420 -117.54 -59.86 33.49
CA ARG A 420 -118.70 -59.77 32.61
C ARG A 420 -118.73 -58.42 31.90
N CYS A 421 -119.38 -58.42 30.76
CA CYS A 421 -119.67 -57.24 29.95
C CYS A 421 -121.17 -57.01 30.01
N PHE A 422 -121.58 -55.76 30.19
CA PHE A 422 -122.99 -55.37 30.24
C PHE A 422 -123.29 -54.30 29.18
N HIS A 423 -124.45 -54.37 28.55
CA HIS A 423 -124.96 -53.34 27.65
C HIS A 423 -126.38 -52.98 28.05
N LEU A 424 -126.70 -51.68 28.14
CA LEU A 424 -128.04 -51.19 28.43
C LEU A 424 -128.65 -50.64 27.14
N ALA A 425 -129.62 -51.37 26.59
CA ALA A 425 -130.24 -51.06 25.32
C ALA A 425 -131.24 -49.90 25.43
N SER A 426 -131.08 -48.92 24.54
CA SER A 426 -131.85 -47.67 24.57
C SER A 426 -133.27 -47.78 24.00
N GLN A 427 -133.61 -48.86 23.28
CA GLN A 427 -134.97 -49.09 22.78
C GLN A 427 -135.80 -49.87 23.82
N PRO A 428 -136.96 -49.36 24.27
CA PRO A 428 -137.76 -50.05 25.27
C PRO A 428 -138.59 -51.19 24.67
N MET A 429 -138.49 -52.39 25.23
CA MET A 429 -139.12 -53.62 24.78
C MET A 429 -139.88 -54.34 25.91
N LYS A 430 -140.66 -55.36 25.57
CA LYS A 430 -141.21 -56.33 26.55
C LYS A 430 -140.10 -57.23 27.08
N TRP A 431 -140.30 -57.87 28.23
CA TRP A 431 -139.25 -58.68 28.86
C TRP A 431 -138.76 -59.83 27.95
N GLU A 432 -139.68 -60.52 27.27
CA GLU A 432 -139.37 -61.64 26.38
C GLU A 432 -138.66 -61.19 25.09
N ASP A 433 -139.04 -60.02 24.56
CA ASP A 433 -138.46 -59.44 23.35
C ASP A 433 -137.08 -58.81 23.64
N ALA A 434 -136.91 -58.17 24.80
CA ALA A 434 -135.64 -57.72 25.33
C ALA A 434 -134.65 -58.88 25.48
N ARG A 435 -135.09 -60.02 26.04
CA ARG A 435 -134.28 -61.23 26.16
C ARG A 435 -133.86 -61.78 24.79
N ARG A 436 -134.79 -61.77 23.82
CA ARG A 436 -134.53 -62.18 22.43
C ARG A 436 -133.43 -61.34 21.80
N GLU A 437 -133.44 -60.03 22.01
CA GLU A 437 -132.43 -59.14 21.44
C GLU A 437 -131.06 -59.30 22.11
N CYS A 438 -131.01 -59.52 23.44
CA CYS A 438 -129.75 -59.92 24.08
C CYS A 438 -129.15 -61.18 23.45
N PHE A 439 -129.97 -62.19 23.12
CA PHE A 439 -129.47 -63.38 22.42
C PHE A 439 -128.95 -63.08 21.00
N ASN A 440 -129.56 -62.13 20.28
CA ASN A 440 -129.06 -61.68 18.96
C ASN A 440 -127.67 -61.02 19.07
N GLU A 441 -127.35 -60.35 20.19
CA GLU A 441 -126.03 -59.78 20.47
C GLU A 441 -125.00 -60.79 21.05
N GLY A 442 -125.39 -62.05 21.31
CA GLY A 442 -124.52 -63.04 21.96
C GLY A 442 -124.46 -62.94 23.49
N ALA A 443 -125.57 -62.50 24.09
CA ALA A 443 -125.77 -62.25 25.52
C ALA A 443 -127.08 -62.90 26.01
N ASP A 444 -127.43 -62.66 27.28
CA ASP A 444 -128.76 -62.91 27.86
C ASP A 444 -129.11 -61.71 28.78
N LEU A 445 -130.30 -61.61 29.37
CA LEU A 445 -130.62 -60.53 30.32
C LEU A 445 -129.73 -60.61 31.59
N ALA A 446 -129.38 -59.45 32.13
CA ALA A 446 -128.42 -59.33 33.23
C ALA A 446 -128.86 -60.05 34.51
N VAL A 447 -127.91 -60.74 35.15
CA VAL A 447 -128.08 -61.57 36.35
C VAL A 447 -127.27 -60.98 37.51
N VAL A 448 -127.94 -60.66 38.60
CA VAL A 448 -127.31 -60.14 39.82
C VAL A 448 -126.86 -61.31 40.70
N LEU A 449 -125.54 -61.49 40.84
CA LEU A 449 -124.94 -62.57 41.64
C LEU A 449 -124.58 -62.08 43.04
N ASN A 450 -124.35 -60.78 43.22
CA ASN A 450 -123.94 -60.14 44.46
C ASN A 450 -124.30 -58.63 44.50
N ALA A 451 -124.04 -57.97 45.63
CA ALA A 451 -124.37 -56.56 45.84
C ALA A 451 -123.54 -55.56 44.99
N ALA A 452 -122.34 -55.93 44.53
CA ALA A 452 -121.56 -55.10 43.63
C ALA A 452 -122.17 -55.08 42.22
N ASP A 453 -122.67 -56.23 41.73
CA ASP A 453 -123.47 -56.26 40.49
C ASP A 453 -124.70 -55.35 40.63
N GLN A 454 -125.44 -55.44 41.74
CA GLN A 454 -126.63 -54.61 41.97
C GLN A 454 -126.31 -53.12 41.93
N ALA A 455 -125.24 -52.70 42.62
CA ALA A 455 -124.81 -51.31 42.66
C ALA A 455 -124.29 -50.82 41.29
N PHE A 456 -123.64 -51.70 40.53
CA PHE A 456 -123.16 -51.42 39.18
C PHE A 456 -124.33 -51.26 38.19
N LEU A 457 -125.28 -52.20 38.17
CA LEU A 457 -126.46 -52.13 37.30
C LEU A 457 -127.36 -50.95 37.66
N THR A 458 -127.59 -50.70 38.97
CA THR A 458 -128.35 -49.51 39.42
C THR A 458 -127.65 -48.21 39.02
N ASN A 459 -126.31 -48.15 39.08
CA ASN A 459 -125.55 -47.03 38.53
C ASN A 459 -125.69 -46.92 37.00
N MET A 460 -125.66 -48.04 36.27
CA MET A 460 -125.78 -48.07 34.81
C MET A 460 -127.15 -47.53 34.36
N THR A 461 -128.25 -47.98 34.98
CA THR A 461 -129.59 -47.45 34.72
C THR A 461 -129.71 -45.99 35.15
N PHE A 462 -129.16 -45.60 36.31
CA PHE A 462 -129.16 -44.21 36.77
C PHE A 462 -128.45 -43.29 35.77
N GLN A 463 -127.22 -43.61 35.36
CA GLN A 463 -126.46 -42.82 34.40
C GLN A 463 -127.18 -42.70 33.05
N PHE A 464 -127.77 -43.80 32.55
CA PHE A 464 -128.61 -43.77 31.35
C PHE A 464 -129.81 -42.83 31.50
N THR A 465 -130.55 -42.91 32.62
CA THR A 465 -131.69 -42.02 32.86
C THR A 465 -131.30 -40.54 32.99
N GLN A 466 -130.13 -40.25 33.57
CA GLN A 466 -129.61 -38.87 33.67
C GLN A 466 -129.11 -38.33 32.32
N GLN A 467 -128.63 -39.19 31.42
CA GLN A 467 -128.22 -38.83 30.07
C GLN A 467 -129.41 -38.69 29.10
N HIS A 468 -130.52 -39.38 29.38
CA HIS A 468 -131.71 -39.39 28.54
C HIS A 468 -132.99 -38.99 29.32
N PRO A 469 -133.08 -37.78 29.90
CA PRO A 469 -134.18 -37.36 30.79
C PRO A 469 -135.56 -37.24 30.11
N ASN A 470 -135.63 -37.48 28.79
CA ASN A 470 -136.86 -37.45 28.00
C ASN A 470 -137.43 -38.86 27.71
N VAL A 471 -136.85 -39.94 28.25
CA VAL A 471 -137.41 -41.29 28.06
C VAL A 471 -138.72 -41.48 28.83
N LEU A 472 -139.65 -42.24 28.27
CA LEU A 472 -140.93 -42.54 28.94
C LEU A 472 -140.76 -43.48 30.14
N PHE A 473 -139.73 -44.32 30.13
CA PHE A 473 -139.52 -45.39 31.11
C PHE A 473 -138.17 -45.25 31.79
N HIS A 474 -138.15 -44.73 33.02
CA HIS A 474 -136.94 -44.55 33.80
C HIS A 474 -136.59 -45.84 34.59
N SER A 475 -136.56 -46.99 33.92
CA SER A 475 -136.18 -48.29 34.49
C SER A 475 -135.82 -49.32 33.41
N ALA A 476 -135.04 -50.34 33.78
CA ALA A 476 -134.51 -51.34 32.85
C ALA A 476 -134.76 -52.79 33.33
N TRP A 477 -135.22 -53.67 32.44
CA TRP A 477 -135.36 -55.10 32.68
C TRP A 477 -134.03 -55.75 33.07
N ILE A 478 -134.13 -56.67 34.03
CA ILE A 478 -133.08 -57.64 34.36
C ILE A 478 -133.64 -59.06 34.19
N GLY A 479 -132.76 -60.05 34.21
CA GLY A 479 -133.11 -61.45 33.92
C GLY A 479 -133.85 -62.18 35.03
N LEU A 480 -134.56 -61.51 35.94
CA LEU A 480 -135.29 -62.12 37.04
C LEU A 480 -136.80 -62.11 36.76
N GLN A 481 -137.46 -63.26 36.94
CA GLN A 481 -138.89 -63.44 36.73
C GLN A 481 -139.44 -64.59 37.59
N ASP A 482 -140.76 -64.66 37.79
CA ASP A 482 -141.43 -65.81 38.44
C ASP A 482 -142.68 -66.34 37.69
N MET A 483 -142.83 -66.02 36.40
CA MET A 483 -143.92 -66.45 35.48
C MET A 483 -144.28 -67.96 35.47
N VAL A 484 -143.42 -68.82 36.03
CA VAL A 484 -143.63 -70.28 36.10
C VAL A 484 -144.27 -70.71 37.42
N GLN A 485 -144.07 -69.94 38.50
CA GLN A 485 -144.65 -70.16 39.81
C GLN A 485 -144.51 -68.92 40.69
N ASP A 486 -145.65 -68.34 41.06
CA ASP A 486 -145.79 -67.15 41.91
C ASP A 486 -144.89 -67.21 43.16
N ASN A 487 -144.27 -66.08 43.49
CA ASN A 487 -143.35 -65.89 44.62
C ASN A 487 -142.08 -66.76 44.54
N ARG A 488 -141.72 -67.30 43.37
CA ARG A 488 -140.49 -68.12 43.18
C ARG A 488 -139.61 -67.63 42.03
N PHE A 489 -139.06 -66.44 42.20
CA PHE A 489 -138.14 -65.81 41.26
C PHE A 489 -136.95 -66.70 40.85
N VAL A 490 -136.79 -66.88 39.53
CA VAL A 490 -135.70 -67.62 38.86
C VAL A 490 -135.04 -66.72 37.82
N TRP A 491 -133.72 -66.71 37.79
CA TRP A 491 -132.93 -65.99 36.79
C TRP A 491 -132.99 -66.67 35.42
N VAL A 492 -132.79 -65.92 34.34
CA VAL A 492 -132.72 -66.39 32.95
C VAL A 492 -131.77 -67.57 32.72
N ASN A 493 -130.70 -67.65 33.51
CA ASN A 493 -129.72 -68.75 33.49
C ASN A 493 -130.16 -70.01 34.27
N GLY A 494 -131.41 -70.08 34.73
CA GLY A 494 -132.00 -71.20 35.46
C GLY A 494 -131.70 -71.24 36.96
N ILE A 495 -130.90 -70.31 37.50
CA ILE A 495 -130.58 -70.26 38.93
C ILE A 495 -131.75 -69.63 39.69
N LYS A 496 -132.30 -70.34 40.68
CA LYS A 496 -133.31 -69.79 41.61
C LYS A 496 -132.71 -68.66 42.43
N SER A 497 -133.46 -67.57 42.65
CA SER A 497 -132.96 -66.46 43.48
C SER A 497 -132.68 -66.94 44.90
N LYS A 498 -131.57 -66.47 45.49
CA LYS A 498 -131.19 -66.83 46.87
C LYS A 498 -132.01 -66.01 47.85
N SER A 499 -132.37 -66.60 49.00
CA SER A 499 -133.05 -65.94 50.12
C SER A 499 -132.40 -64.63 50.55
N ASP A 500 -131.09 -64.54 50.38
CA ASP A 500 -130.21 -63.50 50.92
C ASP A 500 -129.86 -62.42 49.87
N LEU A 501 -130.24 -62.63 48.60
CA LEU A 501 -130.08 -61.66 47.50
C LEU A 501 -131.43 -61.01 47.20
N LYS A 502 -131.86 -60.14 48.11
CA LYS A 502 -133.11 -59.38 48.02
C LYS A 502 -132.79 -57.90 47.90
N PHE A 503 -132.85 -57.39 46.67
CA PHE A 503 -132.55 -55.99 46.34
C PHE A 503 -133.82 -55.20 45.95
N TRP A 504 -134.96 -55.62 46.50
CA TRP A 504 -136.29 -55.03 46.34
C TRP A 504 -136.39 -53.62 46.92
N MET A 505 -137.19 -52.76 46.28
CA MET A 505 -137.59 -51.48 46.87
C MET A 505 -138.46 -51.68 48.13
N PRO A 506 -138.56 -50.70 49.05
CA PRO A 506 -139.38 -50.83 50.25
C PRO A 506 -140.88 -50.95 49.94
N GLY A 507 -141.39 -52.17 49.96
CA GLY A 507 -142.77 -52.53 49.57
C GLY A 507 -142.82 -53.76 48.67
N GLU A 508 -141.71 -54.04 47.97
CA GLU A 508 -141.65 -55.01 46.87
C GLU A 508 -141.08 -56.38 47.29
N PRO A 509 -141.42 -57.48 46.59
CA PRO A 509 -142.36 -57.53 45.47
C PRO A 509 -143.83 -57.48 45.94
N ASN A 510 -144.67 -56.68 45.27
CA ASN A 510 -146.06 -56.46 45.70
C ASN A 510 -147.11 -57.23 44.88
N ASN A 511 -146.77 -57.71 43.68
CA ASN A 511 -147.65 -58.40 42.74
C ASN A 511 -149.04 -57.75 42.53
N ALA A 512 -149.09 -56.42 42.36
CA ALA A 512 -150.32 -55.68 42.07
C ALA A 512 -150.78 -55.90 40.63
N ALA A 513 -151.74 -56.83 40.48
CA ALA A 513 -152.52 -57.00 39.26
C ALA A 513 -153.09 -55.66 38.77
N ALA A 514 -152.56 -55.15 37.66
CA ALA A 514 -152.99 -53.90 37.07
C ALA A 514 -154.46 -53.97 36.65
N GLN A 515 -155.22 -52.88 36.79
CA GLN A 515 -156.67 -52.88 36.53
C GLN A 515 -157.07 -53.22 35.07
N TRP A 516 -156.11 -53.18 34.14
CA TRP A 516 -156.26 -53.59 32.74
C TRP A 516 -155.82 -55.04 32.45
N ASP A 517 -155.14 -55.71 33.39
CA ASP A 517 -154.75 -57.11 33.23
C ASP A 517 -155.94 -58.04 33.54
N LYS A 518 -156.64 -58.44 32.47
CA LYS A 518 -157.79 -59.35 32.55
C LYS A 518 -157.40 -60.77 32.92
N ASP A 519 -156.15 -61.16 32.68
CA ASP A 519 -155.67 -62.51 32.93
C ASP A 519 -155.34 -62.70 34.41
N ARG A 520 -155.10 -61.59 35.15
CA ARG A 520 -154.54 -61.56 36.51
C ARG A 520 -153.27 -62.40 36.61
N ALA A 521 -152.41 -62.31 35.60
CA ALA A 521 -151.12 -62.99 35.58
C ALA A 521 -150.25 -62.48 36.73
N GLY A 522 -150.17 -61.16 36.88
CA GLY A 522 -149.39 -60.51 37.92
C GLY A 522 -148.26 -59.63 37.37
N GLN A 523 -147.29 -59.36 38.23
CA GLN A 523 -146.11 -58.53 37.97
C GLN A 523 -144.82 -59.34 37.82
N ASP A 524 -144.89 -60.46 37.08
CA ASP A 524 -143.94 -61.57 37.12
C ASP A 524 -142.51 -61.30 36.61
N CYS A 525 -142.16 -60.07 36.19
CA CYS A 525 -140.86 -59.73 35.60
C CYS A 525 -140.22 -58.52 36.30
N VAL A 526 -138.91 -58.57 36.56
CA VAL A 526 -138.25 -57.56 37.41
C VAL A 526 -137.47 -56.52 36.61
N VAL A 527 -137.62 -55.25 36.99
CA VAL A 527 -136.75 -54.15 36.54
C VAL A 527 -135.85 -53.64 37.67
N ILE A 528 -134.78 -52.96 37.30
CA ILE A 528 -134.11 -51.97 38.14
C ILE A 528 -134.75 -50.59 37.91
N VAL A 529 -135.29 -50.00 38.97
CA VAL A 529 -135.69 -48.59 39.05
C VAL A 529 -134.57 -47.82 39.77
N PRO A 530 -133.80 -46.97 39.08
CA PRO A 530 -132.74 -46.19 39.70
C PRO A 530 -133.32 -45.13 40.65
N PRO A 531 -132.67 -44.87 41.80
CA PRO A 531 -133.13 -43.86 42.75
C PRO A 531 -132.96 -42.45 42.17
N LYS A 532 -133.91 -41.55 42.45
CA LYS A 532 -133.87 -40.14 41.99
C LYS A 532 -132.72 -39.30 42.56
N THR A 533 -131.96 -39.84 43.51
CA THR A 533 -130.81 -39.18 44.16
C THR A 533 -129.74 -40.22 44.50
N VAL A 534 -128.48 -39.81 44.52
CA VAL A 534 -127.34 -40.69 44.84
C VAL A 534 -127.27 -40.93 46.34
N GLY A 535 -127.32 -42.20 46.77
CA GLY A 535 -127.20 -42.58 48.18
C GLY A 535 -127.44 -44.07 48.43
N GLN A 536 -126.66 -44.66 49.36
CA GLN A 536 -126.60 -46.11 49.59
C GLN A 536 -127.97 -46.80 49.74
N LYS A 537 -128.91 -46.19 50.48
CA LYS A 537 -130.19 -46.83 50.85
C LYS A 537 -131.07 -47.19 49.63
N GLY A 538 -131.02 -46.40 48.56
CA GLY A 538 -131.75 -46.68 47.31
C GLY A 538 -130.89 -47.33 46.21
N TRP A 539 -129.58 -47.44 46.41
CA TRP A 539 -128.65 -47.95 45.38
C TRP A 539 -128.53 -49.48 45.36
N LEU A 540 -128.91 -50.13 46.46
CA LEU A 540 -129.01 -51.58 46.59
C LEU A 540 -130.45 -52.08 46.68
N ASN A 541 -131.44 -51.19 46.79
CA ASN A 541 -132.85 -51.52 46.99
C ASN A 541 -133.66 -50.83 45.90
N SER A 542 -133.63 -51.44 44.71
CA SER A 542 -134.01 -50.84 43.42
C SER A 542 -134.75 -51.82 42.50
N TRP A 543 -135.03 -53.05 42.92
CA TRP A 543 -135.92 -53.95 42.17
C TRP A 543 -137.40 -53.63 42.38
N ASP A 544 -138.14 -53.72 41.28
CA ASP A 544 -139.58 -53.52 41.14
C ASP A 544 -140.10 -54.69 40.30
N ASP A 545 -141.05 -55.47 40.80
CA ASP A 545 -141.73 -56.50 40.01
C ASP A 545 -142.80 -55.82 39.17
N ILE A 546 -142.86 -56.05 37.86
CA ILE A 546 -143.83 -55.42 36.95
C ILE A 546 -144.31 -56.36 35.84
N VAL A 547 -145.49 -56.06 35.28
CA VAL A 547 -146.11 -56.87 34.23
C VAL A 547 -145.18 -56.99 33.01
N CYS A 548 -144.74 -58.21 32.68
CA CYS A 548 -143.78 -58.53 31.60
C CYS A 548 -144.12 -57.90 30.23
N ARG A 549 -145.41 -57.73 29.96
CA ARG A 549 -145.98 -57.11 28.73
C ARG A 549 -145.73 -55.60 28.62
N GLY A 550 -145.28 -54.94 29.69
CA GLY A 550 -144.89 -53.53 29.67
C GLY A 550 -143.63 -53.29 28.84
N GLN A 551 -143.41 -52.06 28.38
CA GLN A 551 -142.17 -51.69 27.70
C GLN A 551 -141.19 -51.02 28.67
N ARG A 552 -139.92 -51.43 28.63
CA ARG A 552 -138.80 -50.87 29.41
C ARG A 552 -137.50 -51.03 28.64
N HIS A 553 -136.50 -50.22 28.96
CA HIS A 553 -135.11 -50.50 28.57
C HIS A 553 -134.68 -51.86 29.16
N TYR A 554 -133.52 -52.37 28.79
CA TYR A 554 -133.05 -53.66 29.31
C TYR A 554 -131.54 -53.70 29.38
N ILE A 555 -131.01 -54.53 30.29
CA ILE A 555 -129.58 -54.76 30.40
C ILE A 555 -129.27 -56.19 29.97
N CYS A 556 -128.42 -56.33 28.95
CA CYS A 556 -127.86 -57.60 28.52
C CYS A 556 -126.52 -57.86 29.22
N GLU A 557 -126.16 -59.12 29.46
CA GLU A 557 -124.83 -59.54 29.92
C GLU A 557 -124.20 -60.62 29.05
N THR A 558 -122.88 -60.55 28.90
CA THR A 558 -122.05 -61.61 28.33
C THR A 558 -120.71 -61.72 29.06
N LYS A 559 -119.88 -62.69 28.71
CA LYS A 559 -118.57 -62.90 29.37
C LYS A 559 -117.50 -61.97 28.80
N ALA A 560 -116.70 -61.37 29.67
CA ALA A 560 -115.52 -60.64 29.24
C ALA A 560 -114.45 -61.59 28.67
N LEU A 561 -113.70 -61.15 27.66
CA LEU A 561 -112.60 -61.93 27.10
C LEU A 561 -111.52 -62.18 28.16
N ILE A 562 -111.18 -63.46 28.33
CA ILE A 562 -109.97 -63.85 29.04
C ILE A 562 -108.79 -63.63 28.09
N LEU A 563 -108.20 -62.44 28.14
CA LEU A 563 -106.88 -62.18 27.57
C LEU A 563 -105.85 -62.93 28.42
N SER A 564 -105.68 -64.23 28.16
CA SER A 564 -104.66 -65.06 28.80
C SER A 564 -103.29 -64.65 28.28
N GLY A 565 -102.73 -63.60 28.87
CA GLY A 565 -101.33 -63.23 28.67
C GLY A 565 -100.45 -64.44 28.94
N VAL A 566 -99.57 -64.76 28.00
CA VAL A 566 -98.50 -65.73 28.21
C VAL A 566 -97.68 -65.19 29.38
N LYS A 567 -97.66 -65.92 30.50
CA LYS A 567 -96.65 -65.67 31.53
C LYS A 567 -95.30 -66.00 30.91
N THR A 568 -94.52 -64.96 30.61
CA THR A 568 -93.07 -65.12 30.51
C THR A 568 -92.58 -65.54 31.88
N GLU A 569 -92.04 -66.75 31.98
CA GLU A 569 -91.27 -67.17 33.15
C GLU A 569 -89.97 -66.35 33.17
N GLU A 570 -89.55 -65.88 34.35
CA GLU A 570 -88.32 -65.12 34.59
C GLU A 570 -87.11 -66.04 34.79
#